data_AF-G9MIW7-F1
#
_entry.id   AF-G9MIW7-F1
#
_cell.length_a   1.000
_cell.length_b   1.000
_cell.length_c   1.000
_cell.angle_alpha   90.00
_cell.angle_beta   90.00
_cell.angle_gamma   90.00
#
_symmetry.space_group_name_H-M   'P 1'
#
loop_
_entity.id
_entity.type
_entity.pdbx_description
1 polymer ?
#
loop_
_entity_poly.entity_id
_entity_poly.type
_entity_poly.pdbx_seq_one_letter_code
_entity_poly.pdbx_strand_id
1 'polypeptide(L)'
;MDIDMSRRNKTPRPLTDSERARLEEFVDAIRYSERYNDSEFEYRHVQLPKMMLKAIPKEYHDSAKGTLKLLWEDEWRAMGMTQSLGWEHYEVHEPEPHILLFKRPLNYQPPQ
;
A
#
# COMPACT_ATOMS: atom_id res chain seq x y z
N MET A 1 -15.69 -6.48 -5.90
CA MET A 1 -14.30 -6.97 -6.08
C MET A 1 -13.75 -7.32 -4.72
N ASP A 2 -13.58 -8.60 -4.42
CA ASP A 2 -12.97 -9.02 -3.15
C ASP A 2 -11.45 -8.89 -3.22
N ILE A 3 -10.83 -8.54 -2.09
CA ILE A 3 -9.36 -8.48 -1.99
C ILE A 3 -8.83 -9.91 -2.00
N ASP A 4 -7.91 -10.21 -2.92
CA ASP A 4 -7.24 -11.50 -2.96
C ASP A 4 -6.29 -11.65 -1.77
N MET A 5 -6.80 -12.24 -0.69
CA MET A 5 -6.05 -12.46 0.54
C MET A 5 -4.85 -13.41 0.35
N SER A 6 -4.79 -14.18 -0.73
CA SER A 6 -3.61 -15.03 -1.02
C SER A 6 -2.38 -14.21 -1.37
N ARG A 7 -2.58 -12.96 -1.83
CA ARG A 7 -1.51 -12.01 -2.17
C ARG A 7 -1.03 -11.18 -0.98
N ARG A 8 -1.59 -11.37 0.22
CA ARG A 8 -1.25 -10.65 1.45
C ARG A 8 -0.48 -11.56 2.42
N ASN A 9 0.31 -10.98 3.32
CA ASN A 9 0.82 -11.73 4.47
C ASN A 9 -0.36 -12.22 5.34
N LYS A 10 -0.28 -13.44 5.89
CA LYS A 10 -1.35 -13.99 6.76
C LYS A 10 -1.65 -13.11 7.96
N THR A 11 -0.62 -12.48 8.51
CA THR A 11 -0.69 -11.49 9.59
C THR A 11 0.15 -10.28 9.21
N PRO A 12 -0.19 -9.07 9.70
CA PRO A 12 0.65 -7.89 9.49
C PRO A 12 2.07 -8.16 9.97
N ARG A 13 3.06 -7.89 9.11
CA ARG A 13 4.47 -7.96 9.48
C ARG A 13 4.90 -6.55 9.89
N PRO A 14 5.31 -6.30 11.13
CA PRO A 14 5.83 -4.98 11.51
C PRO A 14 7.23 -4.75 10.90
N LEU A 15 7.54 -3.50 10.58
CA LEU A 15 8.91 -3.09 10.25
C LEU A 15 9.75 -2.99 11.52
N THR A 16 11.00 -3.43 11.46
CA THR A 16 12.01 -3.12 12.48
C THR A 16 12.42 -1.65 12.41
N ASP A 17 13.00 -1.11 13.48
CA ASP A 17 13.46 0.29 13.51
C ASP A 17 14.49 0.59 12.40
N SER A 18 15.40 -0.35 12.12
CA SER A 18 16.37 -0.18 11.04
C SER A 18 15.73 -0.18 9.65
N GLU A 19 14.67 -0.97 9.43
CA GLU A 19 13.97 -0.98 8.14
C GLU A 19 13.14 0.30 7.97
N ARG A 20 12.47 0.75 9.03
CA ARG A 20 11.73 2.01 9.02
C ARG A 20 12.66 3.19 8.70
N ALA A 21 13.80 3.27 9.39
CA ALA A 21 14.79 4.33 9.16
C ALA A 21 15.32 4.36 7.73
N ARG A 22 15.44 3.22 7.05
CA ARG A 22 15.82 3.16 5.62
C ARG A 22 14.71 3.63 4.68
N LEU A 23 13.45 3.51 5.08
CA LEU A 23 12.34 3.97 4.25
C LEU A 23 12.06 5.46 4.44
N GLU A 24 12.41 6.01 5.60
CA GLU A 24 12.23 7.42 5.99
C GLU A 24 12.72 8.40 4.91
N GLU A 25 13.89 8.13 4.31
CA GLU A 25 14.49 9.00 3.27
C GLU A 25 13.63 9.14 2.00
N PHE A 26 12.68 8.23 1.78
CA PHE A 26 11.84 8.21 0.58
C PHE A 26 10.42 8.74 0.82
N VAL A 27 10.03 8.98 2.07
CA VAL A 27 8.64 9.28 2.45
C VAL A 27 8.12 10.53 1.74
N ASP A 28 8.94 11.60 1.71
CA ASP A 28 8.59 12.86 1.07
C ASP A 28 8.43 12.76 -0.47
N ALA A 29 8.99 11.70 -1.06
CA ALA A 29 8.90 11.46 -2.51
C ALA A 29 7.73 10.54 -2.91
N ILE A 30 6.95 10.04 -1.95
CA ILE A 30 5.72 9.28 -2.21
C ILE A 30 4.67 10.20 -2.83
N ARG A 31 4.14 9.80 -3.99
CA ARG A 31 3.11 10.58 -4.71
C ARG A 31 1.75 9.95 -4.56
N TYR A 32 0.75 10.78 -4.32
CA TYR A 32 -0.64 10.35 -4.20
C TYR A 32 -1.45 10.92 -5.35
N SER A 33 -2.22 10.07 -6.04
CA SER A 33 -3.12 10.52 -7.09
C SER A 33 -4.28 11.34 -6.55
N GLU A 34 -4.99 12.04 -7.44
CA GLU A 34 -6.34 12.49 -7.17
C GLU A 34 -7.26 11.31 -6.86
N ARG A 35 -8.34 11.59 -6.13
CA ARG A 35 -9.34 10.59 -5.76
C ARG A 35 -10.40 10.54 -6.86
N TYR A 36 -10.82 9.34 -7.24
CA TYR A 36 -11.90 9.10 -8.21
C TYR A 36 -12.86 8.08 -7.61
N ASN A 37 -14.12 8.05 -8.05
CA ASN A 37 -15.12 7.17 -7.47
C ASN A 37 -16.02 6.56 -8.55
N ASP A 38 -16.58 5.40 -8.22
CA ASP A 38 -17.76 4.85 -8.88
C ASP A 38 -18.98 4.97 -7.93
N SER A 39 -20.03 4.18 -8.15
CA SER A 39 -21.23 4.19 -7.32
C SER A 39 -21.05 3.58 -5.92
N GLU A 40 -19.98 2.83 -5.67
CA GLU A 40 -19.79 2.04 -4.44
C GLU A 40 -18.52 2.44 -3.67
N PHE A 41 -17.44 2.75 -4.37
CA PHE A 41 -16.10 2.96 -3.80
C PHE A 41 -15.46 4.27 -4.27
N GLU A 42 -14.62 4.81 -3.39
CA GLU A 42 -13.62 5.82 -3.73
C GLU A 42 -12.27 5.14 -3.90
N TYR A 43 -11.51 5.55 -4.91
CA TYR A 43 -10.25 4.97 -5.35
C TYR A 43 -9.17 6.04 -5.39
N ARG A 44 -7.92 5.58 -5.22
CA ARG A 44 -6.72 6.33 -5.57
C ARG A 44 -5.56 5.37 -5.79
N HIS A 45 -4.48 5.86 -6.39
CA HIS A 45 -3.22 5.14 -6.42
C HIS A 45 -2.14 5.92 -5.68
N VAL A 46 -1.18 5.18 -5.11
CA VAL A 46 0.03 5.72 -4.51
C VAL A 46 1.23 5.22 -5.30
N GLN A 47 2.05 6.15 -5.74
CA GLN A 47 3.28 5.86 -6.47
C GLN A 47 4.48 6.02 -5.53
N LEU A 48 5.17 4.91 -5.29
CA LEU A 48 6.40 4.87 -4.52
C LEU A 48 7.59 5.28 -5.40
N PRO A 49 8.62 5.94 -4.83
CA PRO A 49 9.90 6.09 -5.52
C PRO A 49 10.48 4.72 -5.89
N LYS A 50 10.99 4.58 -7.12
CA LYS A 50 11.58 3.30 -7.58
C LYS A 50 12.73 2.80 -6.69
N MET A 51 13.43 3.72 -6.02
CA MET A 51 14.49 3.38 -5.05
C MET A 51 13.90 2.84 -3.73
N MET A 52 12.80 3.43 -3.27
CA MET A 52 12.07 2.93 -2.09
C MET A 52 11.62 1.49 -2.30
N LEU A 53 11.10 1.15 -3.49
CA LEU A 53 10.69 -0.23 -3.82
C LEU A 53 11.82 -1.25 -3.63
N LYS A 54 13.08 -0.85 -3.83
CA LYS A 54 14.26 -1.73 -3.60
C LYS A 54 14.69 -1.79 -2.14
N ALA A 55 14.34 -0.79 -1.34
CA ALA A 55 14.65 -0.71 0.08
C ALA A 55 13.62 -1.45 0.95
N ILE A 56 12.42 -1.73 0.41
CA ILE A 56 11.38 -2.51 1.09
C ILE A 56 11.89 -3.93 1.40
N PRO A 57 11.62 -4.48 2.61
CA PRO A 57 12.03 -5.83 2.95
C PRO A 57 11.44 -6.87 2.01
N LYS A 58 12.23 -7.91 1.68
CA LYS A 58 11.88 -8.96 0.72
C LYS A 58 10.58 -9.68 1.08
N GLU A 59 10.24 -9.73 2.35
CA GLU A 59 9.01 -10.34 2.88
C GLU A 59 7.74 -9.64 2.42
N TYR A 60 7.81 -8.37 1.99
CA TYR A 60 6.69 -7.66 1.36
C TYR A 60 6.66 -7.82 -0.15
N HIS A 61 7.63 -8.49 -0.78
CA HIS A 61 7.62 -8.73 -2.21
C HIS A 61 6.90 -10.04 -2.55
N ASP A 62 6.13 -9.99 -3.63
CA ASP A 62 5.58 -11.15 -4.29
C ASP A 62 6.57 -11.58 -5.39
N SER A 63 7.44 -12.53 -5.05
CA SER A 63 8.46 -13.06 -5.96
C SER A 63 7.89 -13.71 -7.22
N ALA A 64 6.64 -14.19 -7.19
CA ALA A 64 6.00 -14.81 -8.35
C ALA A 64 5.57 -13.77 -9.39
N LYS A 65 5.17 -12.58 -8.92
CA LYS A 65 4.66 -11.49 -9.77
C LYS A 65 5.64 -10.35 -9.99
N GLY A 66 6.75 -10.31 -9.26
CA GLY A 66 7.70 -9.19 -9.33
C GLY A 66 7.12 -7.87 -8.81
N THR A 67 6.09 -7.94 -7.97
CA THR A 67 5.37 -6.81 -7.37
C THR A 67 5.51 -6.82 -5.85
N LEU A 68 4.94 -5.84 -5.16
CA LEU A 68 4.66 -5.99 -3.73
C LEU A 68 3.48 -6.94 -3.52
N LYS A 69 3.48 -7.60 -2.38
CA LYS A 69 2.28 -8.20 -1.80
C LYS A 69 1.25 -7.10 -1.54
N LEU A 70 -0.01 -7.51 -1.43
CA LEU A 70 -1.01 -6.65 -0.81
C LEU A 70 -0.61 -6.40 0.64
N LEU A 71 -0.88 -5.19 1.12
CA LEU A 71 -0.42 -4.72 2.41
C LEU A 71 -1.61 -4.52 3.35
N TRP A 72 -1.43 -4.88 4.61
CA TRP A 72 -2.33 -4.47 5.69
C TRP A 72 -2.20 -2.97 5.96
N GLU A 73 -3.20 -2.39 6.64
CA GLU A 73 -3.17 -0.98 7.03
C GLU A 73 -1.92 -0.61 7.82
N ASP A 74 -1.58 -1.41 8.83
CA ASP A 74 -0.39 -1.20 9.65
C ASP A 74 0.91 -1.29 8.84
N GLU A 75 0.94 -2.12 7.80
CA GLU A 75 2.13 -2.32 6.96
C GLU A 75 2.38 -1.10 6.08
N TRP A 76 1.37 -0.65 5.32
CA TRP A 76 1.57 0.50 4.43
C TRP A 76 1.74 1.81 5.22
N ARG A 77 1.07 1.95 6.38
CA ARG A 77 1.31 3.09 7.28
C ARG A 77 2.72 3.10 7.82
N ALA A 78 3.25 1.94 8.23
CA ALA A 78 4.63 1.83 8.72
C ALA A 78 5.69 2.15 7.65
N MET A 79 5.37 1.97 6.36
CA MET A 79 6.24 2.38 5.25
C MET A 79 6.22 3.89 4.98
N GLY A 80 5.45 4.68 5.75
CA GLY A 80 5.36 6.13 5.60
C GLY A 80 4.26 6.60 4.65
N MET A 81 3.44 5.70 4.11
CA MET A 81 2.28 6.09 3.32
C MET A 81 1.20 6.68 4.25
N THR A 82 0.79 7.91 3.98
CA THR A 82 -0.15 8.66 4.81
C THR A 82 -1.45 8.93 4.04
N GLN A 83 -2.54 8.38 4.56
CA GLN A 83 -3.88 8.52 4.00
C GLN A 83 -4.89 8.67 5.14
N SER A 84 -6.09 9.16 4.83
CA SER A 84 -7.22 9.15 5.76
C SER A 84 -7.62 7.71 6.12
N LEU A 85 -8.61 7.54 6.99
CA LEU A 85 -9.08 6.21 7.40
C LEU A 85 -9.88 5.51 6.29
N GLY A 86 -9.93 4.18 6.37
CA GLY A 86 -10.78 3.32 5.54
C GLY A 86 -10.19 2.88 4.20
N TRP A 87 -8.97 3.30 3.86
CA TRP A 87 -8.31 2.89 2.63
C TRP A 87 -7.75 1.47 2.71
N GLU A 88 -8.12 0.64 1.75
CA GLU A 88 -7.66 -0.74 1.61
C GLU A 88 -6.79 -0.89 0.37
N HIS A 89 -5.56 -1.39 0.56
CA HIS A 89 -4.68 -1.78 -0.55
C HIS A 89 -5.22 -3.07 -1.18
N TYR A 90 -5.80 -2.96 -2.37
CA TYR A 90 -6.51 -4.07 -3.02
C TYR A 90 -5.74 -4.67 -4.20
N GLU A 91 -4.84 -3.91 -4.83
CA GLU A 91 -4.11 -4.34 -6.01
C GLU A 91 -2.78 -3.59 -6.18
N VAL A 92 -1.81 -4.24 -6.83
CA VAL A 92 -0.57 -3.60 -7.31
C VAL A 92 -0.59 -3.59 -8.82
N HIS A 93 -0.25 -2.46 -9.44
CA HIS A 93 -0.17 -2.37 -10.89
C HIS A 93 1.01 -3.19 -11.41
N GLU A 94 0.75 -4.34 -12.05
CA GLU A 94 1.81 -5.26 -12.49
C GLU A 94 2.82 -4.63 -13.48
N PRO A 95 2.40 -3.83 -14.49
CA PRO A 95 3.35 -3.14 -15.38
C PRO A 95 4.25 -2.14 -14.65
N GLU A 96 3.74 -1.50 -13.59
CA GLU A 96 4.48 -0.53 -12.78
C GLU A 96 4.41 -0.90 -11.30
N PRO A 97 5.28 -1.81 -10.81
CA PRO A 97 5.16 -2.42 -9.46
C PRO A 97 5.34 -1.45 -8.29
N HIS A 98 5.69 -0.19 -8.61
CA HIS A 98 5.80 0.91 -7.66
C HIS A 98 4.49 1.69 -7.50
N ILE A 99 3.43 1.30 -8.23
CA ILE A 99 2.08 1.88 -8.13
C ILE A 99 1.18 0.92 -7.37
N LEU A 100 0.67 1.38 -6.22
CA LEU A 100 -0.21 0.65 -5.32
C LEU A 100 -1.63 1.22 -5.42
N LEU A 101 -2.64 0.36 -5.55
CA LEU A 101 -4.03 0.75 -5.76
C LEU A 101 -4.84 0.59 -4.47
N PHE A 102 -5.53 1.67 -4.10
CA PHE A 102 -6.33 1.74 -2.89
C PHE A 102 -7.79 1.99 -3.22
N LYS A 103 -8.68 1.42 -2.42
CA LYS A 103 -10.11 1.67 -2.45
C LYS A 103 -10.66 1.85 -1.04
N ARG A 104 -11.78 2.56 -0.89
CA ARG A 104 -12.56 2.60 0.35
C ARG A 104 -14.05 2.76 0.06
N PRO A 105 -14.96 2.27 0.91
CA PRO A 105 -16.38 2.52 0.76
C PRO A 105 -16.70 4.02 0.80
N LEU A 106 -17.60 4.51 -0.07
CA LEU A 106 -18.01 5.92 -0.07
C LEU A 106 -18.61 6.39 1.27
N ASN A 107 -19.32 5.49 1.95
CA ASN A 107 -19.97 5.74 3.23
C ASN A 107 -19.11 5.26 4.41
N TYR A 108 -17.78 5.20 4.27
CA TYR A 108 -16.90 4.76 5.35
C TYR A 108 -17.09 5.63 6.60
N GLN A 109 -17.47 4.99 7.70
CA GLN A 109 -17.51 5.60 9.03
C GLN A 109 -16.36 5.03 9.86
N PRO A 110 -15.51 5.88 10.45
CA PRO A 110 -14.48 5.41 11.36
C PRO A 110 -15.15 4.72 12.56
N PRO A 111 -14.56 3.62 13.08
CA PRO A 111 -15.02 3.03 14.33
C PRO A 111 -14.97 4.08 15.45
N GLN A 112 -16.02 4.14 16.27
CA GLN A 112 -16.10 5.02 17.45
C GLN A 112 -15.16 4.57 18.57
#